data_AF-A0A8T0KN07-F1
#
_entry.id   AF-A0A8T0KN07-F1
#
_cell.length_a   1.000
_cell.length_b   1.000
_cell.length_c   1.000
_cell.angle_alpha   90.00
_cell.angle_beta   90.00
_cell.angle_gamma   90.00
#
_symmetry.space_group_name_H-M   'P 1'
#
loop_
_entity.id
_entity.type
_entity.pdbx_description
1 polymer ?
#
loop_
_entity_poly.entity_id
_entity_poly.type
_entity_poly.pdbx_seq_one_letter_code
_entity_poly.pdbx_strand_id
1 'polypeptide(L)'
;MCAENITTVVGECRSSKRDGEVDVVIVGAGVAGSALAYTLGKFLDGIAICASGLGVMRSSWFYPSPLCGIDAQQVFGYALFKDGKHIRLSYPLEKFHSDVAGRSFHNGRFIQRMRKKAVSLLKFEVTYAISVRLEQGTVTSLLEEKGVIKGVQYKTKDSQELSVCAPFTIVCDGCFSNLRRSLCNPKPVASTINTLAGTLYKVFCASPDPARKEMRQACFDYLSLGGQFSE
;
A
#
# COMPACT_ATOMS: atom_id res chain seq x y z
N MET A 1 33.65 -34.95 7.99
CA MET A 1 32.22 -35.09 8.33
C MET A 1 31.93 -34.06 9.40
N CYS A 2 31.12 -33.07 9.06
CA CYS A 2 30.68 -32.01 9.97
C CYS A 2 29.42 -32.48 10.69
N ALA A 3 29.38 -32.33 12.01
CA ALA A 3 28.13 -32.26 12.77
C ALA A 3 28.45 -31.63 14.13
N GLU A 4 28.37 -30.30 14.21
CA GLU A 4 28.25 -29.62 15.51
C GLU A 4 26.76 -29.39 15.78
N ASN A 5 26.32 -29.95 16.91
CA ASN A 5 24.93 -29.96 17.36
C ASN A 5 24.46 -28.55 17.72
N ILE A 6 23.51 -28.03 16.93
CA ILE A 6 22.75 -26.83 17.26
C ILE A 6 21.79 -27.20 18.41
N THR A 7 22.09 -26.71 19.61
CA THR A 7 21.16 -26.76 20.74
C THR A 7 20.12 -25.66 20.52
N THR A 8 18.91 -26.03 20.11
CA THR A 8 17.76 -25.13 20.10
C THR A 8 17.37 -24.81 21.54
N VAL A 9 17.79 -23.64 22.02
CA VAL A 9 17.16 -23.00 23.18
C VAL A 9 15.77 -22.57 22.76
N VAL A 10 14.76 -23.31 23.21
CA VAL A 10 13.36 -22.86 23.21
C VAL A 10 13.27 -21.77 24.29
N GLY A 11 13.61 -20.55 23.89
CA GLY A 11 13.48 -19.37 24.74
C GLY A 11 12.04 -18.91 24.77
N GLU A 12 11.28 -19.31 25.79
CA GLU A 12 10.08 -18.58 26.19
C GLU A 12 10.49 -17.17 26.66
N CYS A 13 10.22 -16.17 25.83
CA CYS A 13 10.38 -14.76 26.20
C CYS A 13 9.05 -14.01 25.99
N ARG A 14 7.99 -14.39 26.73
CA ARG A 14 6.88 -13.47 26.96
C ARG A 14 7.28 -12.52 28.09
N SER A 15 8.06 -11.49 27.73
CA SER A 15 8.22 -10.29 28.54
C SER A 15 6.83 -9.74 28.85
N SER A 16 6.55 -9.44 30.12
CA SER A 16 5.31 -8.75 30.51
C SER A 16 5.16 -7.47 29.68
N LYS A 17 4.12 -7.40 28.84
CA LYS A 17 3.83 -6.22 28.02
C LYS A 17 3.47 -5.06 28.95
N ARG A 18 4.17 -3.93 28.85
CA ARG A 18 3.73 -2.70 29.52
C ARG A 18 2.45 -2.19 28.85
N ASP A 19 1.63 -1.45 29.59
CA ASP A 19 0.41 -0.87 29.05
C ASP A 19 0.76 0.09 27.88
N GLY A 20 0.22 -0.20 26.69
CA GLY A 20 0.52 0.54 25.45
C GLY A 20 1.65 -0.03 24.57
N GLU A 21 2.33 -1.12 24.97
CA GLU A 21 3.35 -1.77 24.15
C GLU A 21 2.71 -2.66 23.06
N VAL A 22 3.10 -2.44 21.80
CA VAL A 22 2.57 -3.17 20.64
C VAL A 22 3.67 -4.03 20.02
N ASP A 23 3.28 -5.13 19.38
CA ASP A 23 4.22 -6.05 18.73
C ASP A 23 4.79 -5.44 17.43
N VAL A 24 3.93 -4.72 16.70
CA VAL A 24 4.31 -4.10 15.42
C VAL A 24 3.76 -2.69 15.31
N VAL A 25 4.60 -1.75 14.87
CA VAL A 25 4.19 -0.42 14.40
C VAL A 25 4.23 -0.39 12.88
N ILE A 26 3.13 0.01 12.25
CA ILE A 26 3.03 0.26 10.82
C ILE A 26 2.87 1.76 10.57
N VAL A 27 3.83 2.36 9.88
CA VAL A 27 3.79 3.77 9.50
C VAL A 27 3.10 3.92 8.16
N GLY A 28 1.93 4.53 8.14
CA GLY A 28 1.15 4.80 6.93
C GLY A 28 0.03 3.80 6.69
N ALA A 29 -1.23 4.23 6.85
CA ALA A 29 -2.41 3.41 6.54
C ALA A 29 -2.87 3.58 5.07
N GLY A 30 -1.95 3.46 4.12
CA GLY A 30 -2.27 3.39 2.68
C GLY A 30 -2.75 1.99 2.28
N VAL A 31 -2.62 1.65 0.99
CA VAL A 31 -2.94 0.29 0.48
C VAL A 31 -2.11 -0.76 1.22
N ALA A 32 -0.78 -0.60 1.19
CA ALA A 32 0.17 -1.56 1.78
C ALA A 32 -0.02 -1.69 3.29
N GLY A 33 0.02 -0.58 4.03
CA GLY A 33 -0.07 -0.62 5.49
C GLY A 33 -1.42 -1.14 6.00
N SER A 34 -2.53 -0.82 5.33
CA SER A 34 -3.84 -1.36 5.74
C SER A 34 -3.99 -2.85 5.43
N ALA A 35 -3.48 -3.30 4.27
CA ALA A 35 -3.47 -4.72 3.92
C ALA A 35 -2.59 -5.52 4.90
N LEU A 36 -1.40 -5.01 5.19
CA LEU A 36 -0.45 -5.64 6.09
C LEU A 36 -1.01 -5.73 7.51
N ALA A 37 -1.61 -4.66 8.02
CA ALA A 37 -2.23 -4.67 9.34
C ALA A 37 -3.40 -5.66 9.42
N TYR A 38 -4.21 -5.77 8.38
CA TYR A 38 -5.27 -6.78 8.33
C TYR A 38 -4.71 -8.21 8.30
N THR A 39 -3.62 -8.45 7.59
CA THR A 39 -3.02 -9.79 7.54
C THR A 39 -2.32 -10.14 8.85
N LEU A 40 -1.44 -9.27 9.35
CA LEU A 40 -0.72 -9.47 10.61
C LEU A 40 -1.66 -9.51 11.80
N GLY A 41 -2.75 -8.74 11.78
CA GLY A 41 -3.77 -8.73 12.83
C GLY A 41 -4.61 -10.00 12.90
N LYS A 42 -4.31 -11.02 12.09
CA LYS A 42 -4.84 -12.39 12.27
C LYS A 42 -3.90 -13.28 13.09
N PHE A 43 -2.64 -12.87 13.28
CA PHE A 43 -1.59 -13.70 13.84
C PHE A 43 -0.86 -13.07 15.04
N LEU A 44 -0.86 -11.73 15.14
CA LEU A 44 -0.12 -10.98 16.14
C LEU A 44 -1.05 -10.15 17.02
N ASP A 45 -0.65 -9.98 18.29
CA ASP A 45 -1.42 -9.25 19.30
C ASP A 45 -0.88 -7.82 19.49
N GLY A 46 -1.67 -6.81 19.12
CA GLY A 46 -1.28 -5.41 19.32
C GLY A 46 -0.46 -4.90 18.13
N ILE A 47 -1.18 -4.35 17.16
CA ILE A 47 -0.62 -3.66 16.02
C ILE A 47 -1.03 -2.20 16.13
N ALA A 48 -0.08 -1.27 16.12
CA ALA A 48 -0.37 0.14 15.97
C ALA A 48 -0.14 0.57 14.52
N ILE A 49 -1.11 1.24 13.92
CA ILE A 49 -0.99 1.85 12.60
C ILE A 49 -1.04 3.36 12.76
N CYS A 50 0.03 4.08 12.43
CA CYS A 50 0.04 5.54 12.44
C CYS A 50 -0.36 6.08 11.05
N ALA A 51 -1.38 6.93 10.96
CA ALA A 51 -1.89 7.43 9.69
C ALA A 51 -2.14 8.93 9.68
N SER A 52 -1.59 9.61 8.67
CA SER A 52 -1.96 10.97 8.32
C SER A 52 -3.33 10.99 7.62
N GLY A 53 -4.14 12.01 7.90
CA GLY A 53 -5.40 12.25 7.17
C GLY A 53 -6.46 11.15 7.29
N LEU A 54 -6.78 10.68 8.51
CA LEU A 54 -8.03 9.95 8.73
C LEU A 54 -9.21 10.91 8.56
N GLY A 55 -9.93 10.77 7.44
CA GLY A 55 -11.30 11.27 7.32
C GLY A 55 -12.22 10.49 8.29
N VAL A 56 -13.38 11.05 8.61
CA VAL A 56 -14.32 10.48 9.60
C VAL A 56 -14.68 9.03 9.24
N MET A 57 -14.23 8.07 10.04
CA MET A 57 -14.61 6.66 9.92
C MET A 57 -15.96 6.44 10.61
N ARG A 58 -17.06 6.48 9.86
CA ARG A 58 -18.38 6.04 10.36
C ARG A 58 -18.42 4.52 10.48
N SER A 59 -18.90 4.02 11.62
CA SER A 59 -18.73 2.65 12.13
C SER A 59 -19.70 1.59 11.57
N SER A 60 -20.57 1.91 10.62
CA SER A 60 -21.49 0.94 10.04
C SER A 60 -20.94 0.35 8.73
N TRP A 61 -21.31 -0.90 8.48
CA TRP A 61 -21.09 -1.73 7.27
C TRP A 61 -19.85 -2.64 7.27
N PHE A 62 -20.10 -3.92 7.56
CA PHE A 62 -19.19 -5.04 7.30
C PHE A 62 -19.39 -5.51 5.86
N TYR A 63 -18.33 -5.48 5.05
CA TYR A 63 -18.37 -5.98 3.68
C TYR A 63 -17.32 -7.09 3.49
N PRO A 64 -17.60 -8.10 2.64
CA PRO A 64 -16.72 -9.25 2.43
C PRO A 64 -15.44 -8.88 1.66
N SER A 65 -15.50 -7.92 0.73
CA SER A 65 -14.35 -7.42 -0.03
C SER A 65 -14.15 -5.90 0.14
N PRO A 66 -12.91 -5.38 0.05
CA PRO A 66 -12.66 -3.93 0.13
C PRO A 66 -13.24 -3.15 -1.05
N LEU A 67 -13.66 -3.85 -2.12
CA LEU A 67 -14.31 -3.30 -3.31
C LEU A 67 -15.84 -3.30 -3.23
N CYS A 68 -16.43 -4.07 -2.31
CA CYS A 68 -17.87 -4.11 -2.15
C CYS A 68 -18.38 -2.78 -1.60
N GLY A 69 -19.41 -2.19 -2.21
CA GLY A 69 -20.05 -0.95 -1.74
C GLY A 69 -19.23 0.33 -1.91
N ILE A 70 -18.16 0.33 -2.72
CA ILE A 70 -17.44 1.57 -3.13
C ILE A 70 -17.73 2.01 -4.56
N ASP A 71 -18.74 1.41 -5.19
CA ASP A 71 -19.10 1.65 -6.59
C ASP A 71 -17.92 1.33 -7.54
N ALA A 72 -17.25 0.20 -7.29
CA ALA A 72 -16.15 -0.26 -8.13
C ALA A 72 -16.68 -0.80 -9.45
N GLN A 73 -16.27 -0.17 -10.55
CA GLN A 73 -16.69 -0.50 -11.90
C GLN A 73 -15.78 -1.58 -12.49
N GLN A 74 -16.38 -2.57 -13.14
CA GLN A 74 -15.60 -3.58 -13.86
C GLN A 74 -14.95 -2.97 -15.10
N VAL A 75 -13.67 -3.28 -15.31
CA VAL A 75 -12.90 -2.83 -16.47
C VAL A 75 -12.39 -4.06 -17.18
N PHE A 76 -12.65 -4.18 -18.47
CA PHE A 76 -12.28 -5.35 -19.28
C PHE A 76 -11.12 -5.05 -20.24
N GLY A 77 -10.57 -3.85 -20.18
CA GLY A 77 -9.56 -3.36 -21.10
C GLY A 77 -9.58 -1.85 -21.22
N TYR A 78 -8.89 -1.34 -22.23
CA TYR A 78 -8.80 0.08 -22.53
C TYR A 78 -9.22 0.36 -23.97
N ALA A 79 -9.69 1.58 -24.24
CA ALA A 79 -9.90 2.06 -25.60
C ALA A 79 -8.93 3.21 -25.87
N LEU A 80 -8.24 3.19 -27.01
CA LEU A 80 -7.39 4.30 -27.45
C LEU A 80 -8.06 4.97 -28.63
N PHE A 81 -8.09 6.30 -28.60
CA PHE A 81 -8.67 7.15 -29.65
C PHE A 81 -7.58 8.06 -30.20
N LYS A 82 -7.43 8.10 -31.52
CA LYS A 82 -6.49 9.00 -32.21
C LYS A 82 -7.01 9.33 -33.61
N ASP A 83 -7.13 10.62 -33.92
CA ASP A 83 -7.49 11.14 -35.24
C ASP A 83 -8.72 10.45 -35.87
N GLY A 84 -9.79 10.29 -35.08
CA GLY A 84 -11.03 9.62 -35.50
C GLY A 84 -10.96 8.08 -35.57
N LYS A 85 -9.78 7.49 -35.42
CA LYS A 85 -9.59 6.03 -35.28
C LYS A 85 -9.69 5.64 -33.80
N HIS A 86 -10.14 4.41 -33.57
CA HIS A 86 -10.15 3.82 -32.23
C HIS A 86 -9.70 2.38 -32.26
N ILE A 87 -9.04 1.95 -31.17
CA ILE A 87 -8.69 0.55 -30.92
C ILE A 87 -9.17 0.13 -29.54
N ARG A 88 -9.52 -1.14 -29.39
CA ARG A 88 -9.89 -1.74 -28.11
C ARG A 88 -8.81 -2.72 -27.69
N LEU A 89 -8.14 -2.42 -26.58
CA LEU A 89 -7.19 -3.30 -25.93
C LEU A 89 -7.90 -4.07 -24.83
N SER A 90 -8.43 -5.25 -25.16
CA SER A 90 -9.03 -6.15 -24.18
C SER A 90 -7.96 -6.75 -23.27
N TYR A 91 -8.29 -7.01 -22.01
CA TYR A 91 -7.47 -7.87 -21.16
C TYR A 91 -7.50 -9.31 -21.68
N PRO A 92 -6.37 -10.06 -21.63
CA PRO A 92 -6.32 -11.46 -22.03
C PRO A 92 -6.96 -12.34 -20.94
N LEU A 93 -8.28 -12.49 -21.00
CA LEU A 93 -9.09 -13.14 -19.95
C LEU A 93 -9.53 -14.56 -20.31
N GLU A 94 -9.09 -15.12 -21.44
CA GLU A 94 -9.56 -16.39 -21.99
C GLU A 94 -9.30 -17.58 -21.07
N LYS A 95 -8.24 -17.51 -20.25
CA LYS A 95 -7.84 -18.54 -19.28
C LYS A 95 -8.44 -18.34 -17.88
N PHE A 96 -9.26 -17.31 -17.69
CA PHE A 96 -9.78 -16.92 -16.39
C PHE A 96 -11.30 -17.10 -16.33
N HIS A 97 -11.84 -17.16 -15.11
CA HIS A 97 -13.27 -17.27 -14.89
C HIS A 97 -13.99 -15.97 -15.30
N SER A 98 -15.27 -16.06 -15.68
CA SER A 98 -16.03 -14.96 -16.30
C SER A 98 -16.25 -13.74 -15.39
N ASP A 99 -16.03 -13.87 -14.09
CA ASP A 99 -16.12 -12.80 -13.09
C ASP A 99 -14.82 -11.99 -12.93
N VAL A 100 -13.72 -12.48 -13.52
CA VAL A 100 -12.41 -11.82 -13.50
C VAL A 100 -12.43 -10.60 -14.42
N ALA A 101 -12.12 -9.44 -13.85
CA ALA A 101 -11.90 -8.22 -14.59
C ALA A 101 -11.10 -7.22 -13.74
N GLY A 102 -10.55 -6.20 -14.40
CA GLY A 102 -10.04 -5.02 -13.71
C GLY A 102 -11.15 -4.30 -12.94
N ARG A 103 -10.76 -3.40 -12.04
CA ARG A 103 -11.69 -2.62 -11.23
C ARG A 103 -11.23 -1.17 -11.17
N SER A 104 -12.11 -0.26 -11.57
CA SER A 104 -11.92 1.19 -11.39
C SER A 104 -12.77 1.66 -10.23
N PHE A 105 -12.24 2.54 -9.38
CA PHE A 105 -12.93 3.03 -8.19
C PHE A 105 -12.29 4.32 -7.69
N HIS A 106 -13.00 5.03 -6.82
CA HIS A 106 -12.43 6.16 -6.10
C HIS A 106 -11.43 5.69 -5.02
N ASN A 107 -10.15 6.02 -5.19
CA ASN A 107 -9.07 5.59 -4.30
C ASN A 107 -9.35 5.93 -2.81
N GLY A 108 -9.86 7.13 -2.52
CA GLY A 108 -10.20 7.52 -1.14
C GLY A 108 -11.21 6.58 -0.47
N ARG A 109 -12.24 6.14 -1.22
CA ARG A 109 -13.25 5.18 -0.70
C ARG A 109 -12.63 3.82 -0.45
N PHE A 110 -11.79 3.34 -1.38
CA PHE A 110 -11.08 2.07 -1.25
C PHE A 110 -10.15 2.05 -0.03
N ILE A 111 -9.30 3.05 0.14
CA ILE A 111 -8.42 3.17 1.31
C ILE A 111 -9.20 3.21 2.62
N GLN A 112 -10.31 3.96 2.68
CA GLN A 112 -11.16 3.97 3.86
C GLN A 112 -11.76 2.59 4.18
N ARG A 113 -12.15 1.81 3.16
CA ARG A 113 -12.62 0.43 3.37
C ARG A 113 -11.52 -0.50 3.86
N MET A 114 -10.32 -0.38 3.29
CA MET A 114 -9.15 -1.14 3.76
C MET A 114 -8.86 -0.87 5.23
N ARG A 115 -8.85 0.41 5.65
CA ARG A 115 -8.66 0.82 7.06
C ARG A 115 -9.75 0.26 7.97
N LYS A 116 -11.03 0.35 7.57
CA LYS A 116 -12.15 -0.20 8.34
C LYS A 116 -12.03 -1.71 8.51
N LYS A 117 -11.63 -2.43 7.45
CA LYS A 117 -11.49 -3.89 7.51
C LYS A 117 -10.35 -4.30 8.45
N ALA A 118 -9.21 -3.60 8.41
CA ALA A 118 -8.10 -3.83 9.33
C ALA A 118 -8.51 -3.68 10.81
N VAL A 119 -9.24 -2.61 11.15
CA VAL A 119 -9.72 -2.38 12.52
C VAL A 119 -10.89 -3.31 12.90
N SER A 120 -11.67 -3.81 11.93
CA SER A 120 -12.80 -4.71 12.22
C SER A 120 -12.42 -6.09 12.76
N LEU A 121 -11.14 -6.49 12.67
CA LEU A 121 -10.63 -7.74 13.24
C LEU A 121 -10.82 -7.82 14.76
N LEU A 122 -11.05 -6.68 15.42
CA LEU A 122 -11.36 -6.55 16.85
C LEU A 122 -12.57 -7.36 17.36
N LYS A 123 -13.39 -7.99 16.49
CA LYS A 123 -14.73 -8.46 16.88
C LYS A 123 -15.08 -9.92 16.56
N PHE A 124 -14.21 -10.69 15.89
CA PHE A 124 -14.64 -11.94 15.26
C PHE A 124 -14.00 -13.25 15.75
N GLU A 125 -12.99 -13.25 16.60
CA GLU A 125 -12.42 -14.51 17.13
C GLU A 125 -12.46 -14.56 18.67
N VAL A 126 -13.06 -15.65 19.14
CA VAL A 126 -13.30 -15.97 20.55
C VAL A 126 -12.00 -16.52 21.15
N THR A 127 -11.62 -16.00 22.34
CA THR A 127 -10.59 -16.43 23.30
C THR A 127 -9.31 -15.57 23.39
N TYR A 128 -8.89 -14.84 22.35
CA TYR A 128 -7.77 -13.89 22.43
C TYR A 128 -8.12 -12.55 21.76
N ALA A 129 -8.00 -11.45 22.50
CA ALA A 129 -8.35 -10.12 22.02
C ALA A 129 -7.24 -9.55 21.11
N ILE A 130 -7.30 -9.89 19.82
CA ILE A 130 -6.38 -9.33 18.83
C ILE A 130 -6.73 -7.85 18.61
N SER A 131 -5.79 -6.95 18.93
CA SER A 131 -6.01 -5.50 18.82
C SER A 131 -5.22 -4.85 17.70
N VAL A 132 -5.93 -4.33 16.70
CA VAL A 132 -5.38 -3.37 15.73
C VAL A 132 -5.83 -1.98 16.15
N ARG A 133 -4.86 -1.14 16.53
CA ARG A 133 -5.04 0.25 16.93
C ARG A 133 -4.66 1.16 15.77
N LEU A 134 -5.51 2.14 15.48
CA LEU A 134 -5.28 3.10 14.40
C LEU A 134 -5.06 4.47 15.03
N GLU A 135 -3.82 4.92 15.03
CA GLU A 135 -3.39 6.19 15.61
C GLU A 135 -3.42 7.29 14.56
N GLN A 136 -4.14 8.37 14.85
CA GLN A 136 -4.22 9.51 13.97
C GLN A 136 -3.04 10.46 14.18
N GLY A 137 -2.09 10.42 13.26
CA GLY A 137 -0.93 11.31 13.30
C GLY A 137 0.02 11.13 12.14
N THR A 138 0.84 12.16 11.92
CA THR A 138 1.91 12.11 10.93
C THR A 138 3.19 11.69 11.64
N VAL A 139 3.76 10.55 11.25
CA VAL A 139 5.06 10.12 11.77
C VAL A 139 6.15 11.10 11.32
N THR A 140 6.93 11.59 12.26
CA THR A 140 7.96 12.61 12.05
C THR A 140 9.36 12.01 12.05
N SER A 141 9.62 11.02 12.90
CA SER A 141 10.94 10.41 13.06
C SER A 141 10.87 8.96 13.54
N LEU A 142 11.96 8.22 13.37
CA LEU A 142 12.16 6.90 13.97
C LEU A 142 12.85 7.08 15.33
N LEU A 143 12.44 6.28 16.31
CA LEU A 143 13.13 6.19 17.60
C LEU A 143 14.23 5.14 17.47
N GLU A 144 15.49 5.58 17.48
CA GLU A 144 16.66 4.72 17.29
C GLU A 144 17.56 4.75 18.53
N GLU A 145 17.92 3.57 19.02
CA GLU A 145 18.87 3.41 20.12
C GLU A 145 19.95 2.40 19.70
N LYS A 146 21.22 2.84 19.69
CA LYS A 146 22.38 2.00 19.33
C LYS A 146 22.23 1.27 17.98
N GLY A 147 21.69 1.94 16.96
CA GLY A 147 21.48 1.32 15.64
C GLY A 147 20.20 0.48 15.52
N VAL A 148 19.41 0.36 16.59
CA VAL A 148 18.19 -0.44 16.61
C VAL A 148 16.97 0.46 16.69
N ILE A 149 16.06 0.31 15.73
CA ILE A 149 14.77 1.01 15.74
C ILE A 149 13.89 0.41 16.85
N LYS A 150 13.44 1.25 17.76
CA LYS A 150 12.59 0.90 18.91
C LYS A 150 11.15 1.37 18.76
N GLY A 151 10.86 2.17 17.73
CA GLY A 151 9.53 2.73 17.52
C GLY A 151 9.55 3.97 16.64
N VAL A 152 8.51 4.79 16.76
CA VAL A 152 8.36 6.02 15.99
C VAL A 152 7.82 7.16 16.84
N GLN A 153 8.21 8.38 16.48
CA GLN A 153 7.60 9.60 16.97
C GLN A 153 6.58 10.11 15.93
N TYR A 154 5.44 10.59 16.38
CA TYR A 154 4.40 11.13 15.51
C TYR A 154 3.75 12.36 16.10
N LYS A 155 3.22 13.21 15.22
CA LYS A 155 2.51 14.43 15.57
C LYS A 155 1.02 14.25 15.31
N THR A 156 0.20 14.47 16.34
CA THR A 156 -1.27 14.45 16.22
C THR A 156 -1.80 15.69 15.49
N LYS A 157 -3.10 15.72 15.19
CA LYS A 157 -3.76 16.91 14.64
C LYS A 157 -3.65 18.13 15.55
N ASP A 158 -3.68 17.90 16.86
CA ASP A 158 -3.55 18.93 17.89
C ASP A 158 -2.10 19.33 18.13
N SER A 159 -1.20 18.95 17.22
CA SER A 159 0.23 19.24 17.26
C SER A 159 0.98 18.67 18.47
N GLN A 160 0.40 17.70 19.17
CA GLN A 160 1.09 16.98 20.24
C GLN A 160 2.05 15.96 19.64
N GLU A 161 3.29 15.94 20.15
CA GLU A 161 4.26 14.90 19.83
C GLU A 161 4.08 13.72 20.76
N LEU A 162 3.81 12.56 20.18
CA LEU A 162 3.64 11.30 20.86
C LEU A 162 4.60 10.27 20.28
N SER A 163 4.82 9.19 21.02
CA SER A 163 5.70 8.10 20.63
C SER A 163 4.99 6.77 20.78
N VAL A 164 5.28 5.83 19.89
CA VAL A 164 4.85 4.44 20.02
C VAL A 164 6.06 3.54 19.81
N CYS A 165 6.27 2.61 20.75
CA CYS A 165 7.39 1.69 20.74
C CYS A 165 6.93 0.29 20.35
N ALA A 166 7.74 -0.38 19.54
CA ALA A 166 7.55 -1.77 19.15
C ALA A 166 8.88 -2.42 18.81
N PRO A 167 9.02 -3.74 19.04
CA PRO A 167 10.21 -4.48 18.62
C PRO A 167 10.34 -4.54 17.08
N PHE A 168 9.24 -4.31 16.34
CA PHE A 168 9.25 -4.29 14.88
C PHE A 168 8.48 -3.10 14.31
N THR A 169 9.14 -2.32 13.44
CA THR A 169 8.56 -1.14 12.78
C THR A 169 8.59 -1.31 11.27
N ILE A 170 7.46 -1.10 10.61
CA ILE A 170 7.30 -1.24 9.16
C ILE A 170 6.90 0.11 8.57
N VAL A 171 7.73 0.67 7.69
CA VAL A 171 7.48 1.96 7.05
C VAL A 171 6.79 1.79 5.69
N CYS A 172 5.57 2.31 5.58
CA CYS A 172 4.66 2.22 4.43
C CYS A 172 3.98 3.58 4.12
N ASP A 173 4.69 4.70 4.30
CA ASP A 173 4.18 6.07 4.15
C ASP A 173 4.16 6.59 2.70
N GLY A 174 4.42 5.72 1.73
CA GLY A 174 4.17 5.96 0.30
C GLY A 174 5.33 6.64 -0.45
N CYS A 175 5.05 7.10 -1.67
CA CYS A 175 6.07 7.59 -2.59
C CYS A 175 6.76 8.90 -2.14
N PHE A 176 6.14 9.67 -1.25
CA PHE A 176 6.69 10.88 -0.65
C PHE A 176 7.19 10.65 0.78
N SER A 177 7.61 9.43 1.09
CA SER A 177 8.11 9.04 2.41
C SER A 177 9.12 10.04 2.99
N ASN A 178 8.86 10.50 4.21
CA ASN A 178 9.78 11.38 4.95
C ASN A 178 10.94 10.59 5.55
N LEU A 179 10.72 9.29 5.82
CA LEU A 179 11.67 8.42 6.51
C LEU A 179 12.61 7.69 5.54
N ARG A 180 12.29 7.64 4.24
CA ARG A 180 13.06 6.91 3.22
C ARG A 180 14.54 7.28 3.19
N ARG A 181 14.89 8.55 3.40
CA ARG A 181 16.29 9.01 3.39
C ARG A 181 17.10 8.48 4.58
N SER A 182 16.45 8.27 5.72
CA SER A 182 17.10 7.74 6.93
C SER A 182 17.29 6.22 6.86
N LEU A 183 16.41 5.52 6.13
CA LEU A 183 16.41 4.05 6.05
C LEU A 183 17.20 3.49 4.86
N CYS A 184 17.41 4.28 3.81
CA CYS A 184 18.04 3.82 2.58
C CYS A 184 18.93 4.92 2.01
N ASN A 185 20.09 4.53 1.49
CA ASN A 185 20.87 5.38 0.58
C ASN A 185 20.14 5.42 -0.77
N PRO A 186 19.46 6.53 -1.13
CA PRO A 186 18.71 6.58 -2.37
C PRO A 186 19.71 6.53 -3.53
N LYS A 187 19.57 5.53 -4.41
CA LYS A 187 20.29 5.54 -5.69
C LYS A 187 19.82 6.77 -6.49
N PRO A 188 20.70 7.46 -7.25
CA PRO A 188 20.34 8.66 -8.01
C PRO A 188 19.12 8.51 -8.93
N VAL A 189 18.82 7.27 -9.33
CA VAL A 189 17.72 6.88 -10.22
C VAL A 189 16.42 6.47 -9.48
N ALA A 190 16.33 6.62 -8.16
CA ALA A 190 15.13 6.19 -7.41
C ALA A 190 13.94 7.17 -7.49
N SER A 191 14.06 8.29 -8.20
CA SER A 191 12.94 9.24 -8.47
C SER A 191 11.98 8.77 -9.59
N THR A 192 12.21 7.58 -10.16
CA THR A 192 11.79 7.22 -11.52
C THR A 192 10.28 6.98 -11.75
N ILE A 193 9.44 6.80 -10.72
CA ILE A 193 8.02 6.51 -10.98
C ILE A 193 7.27 7.73 -11.56
N ASN A 194 7.57 8.95 -11.11
CA ASN A 194 6.96 10.15 -11.69
C ASN A 194 7.65 10.62 -12.96
N THR A 195 8.93 10.32 -13.15
CA THR A 195 9.61 10.64 -14.41
C THR A 195 9.05 9.79 -15.54
N LEU A 196 8.82 8.49 -15.35
CA LEU A 196 8.22 7.67 -16.40
C LEU A 196 6.78 8.11 -16.71
N ALA A 197 5.93 8.28 -15.70
CA ALA A 197 4.56 8.76 -15.91
C ALA A 197 4.53 10.16 -16.54
N GLY A 198 5.37 11.08 -16.07
CA GLY A 198 5.49 12.44 -16.59
C GLY A 198 6.09 12.50 -17.99
N THR A 199 7.07 11.64 -18.30
CA THR A 199 7.66 11.50 -19.63
C THR A 199 6.67 10.87 -20.59
N LEU A 200 5.97 9.79 -20.23
CA LEU A 200 4.91 9.21 -21.04
C LEU A 200 3.77 10.21 -21.26
N TYR A 201 3.36 10.94 -20.22
CA TYR A 201 2.39 12.02 -20.37
C TYR A 201 2.88 13.06 -21.38
N LYS A 202 4.13 13.51 -21.29
CA LYS A 202 4.71 14.41 -22.28
C LYS A 202 4.74 13.75 -23.66
N VAL A 203 5.15 12.51 -23.82
CA VAL A 203 5.14 11.82 -25.12
C VAL A 203 3.73 11.80 -25.72
N PHE A 204 2.72 11.41 -24.92
CA PHE A 204 1.35 11.22 -25.37
C PHE A 204 0.49 12.49 -25.45
N CYS A 205 0.88 13.57 -24.77
CA CYS A 205 0.17 14.84 -24.87
C CYS A 205 0.28 15.43 -26.26
N ALA A 206 -0.82 16.04 -26.72
CA ALA A 206 -0.85 16.83 -27.94
C ALA A 206 0.29 17.85 -27.94
N SER A 207 1.02 17.88 -29.04
CA SER A 207 2.18 18.77 -29.21
C SER A 207 2.36 19.10 -30.68
N PRO A 208 2.76 20.34 -31.01
CA PRO A 208 3.09 20.72 -32.38
C PRO A 208 4.39 20.06 -32.87
N ASP A 209 5.24 19.62 -31.93
CA ASP A 209 6.55 19.00 -32.19
C ASP A 209 6.42 17.75 -33.09
N PRO A 210 7.13 17.72 -34.24
CA PRO A 210 7.07 16.61 -35.19
C PRO A 210 7.49 15.26 -34.59
N ALA A 211 8.57 15.22 -33.81
CA ALA A 211 9.08 13.98 -33.23
C ALA A 211 8.08 13.36 -32.24
N ARG A 212 7.42 14.19 -31.41
CA ARG A 212 6.35 13.74 -30.52
C ARG A 212 5.11 13.29 -31.28
N LYS A 213 4.77 13.92 -32.41
CA LYS A 213 3.67 13.45 -33.27
C LYS A 213 3.96 12.05 -33.82
N GLU A 214 5.17 11.84 -34.33
CA GLU A 214 5.63 10.56 -34.86
C GLU A 214 5.65 9.48 -33.77
N MET A 215 6.21 9.78 -32.60
CA MET A 215 6.24 8.85 -31.47
C MET A 215 4.84 8.43 -31.02
N ARG A 216 3.88 9.37 -30.95
CA ARG A 216 2.47 9.04 -30.65
C ARG A 216 1.84 8.16 -31.72
N GLN A 217 2.13 8.43 -33.00
CA GLN A 217 1.62 7.61 -34.10
C GLN A 217 2.19 6.20 -34.02
N ALA A 218 3.50 6.06 -33.85
CA ALA A 218 4.17 4.76 -33.73
C ALA A 218 3.64 3.95 -32.53
N CYS A 219 3.42 4.60 -31.37
CA CYS A 219 2.79 3.94 -30.23
C CYS A 219 1.34 3.52 -30.51
N PHE A 220 0.55 4.35 -31.19
CA PHE A 220 -0.81 3.99 -31.57
C PHE A 220 -0.81 2.79 -32.52
N ASP A 221 0.05 2.81 -33.54
CA ASP A 221 0.18 1.71 -34.50
C ASP A 221 0.64 0.43 -33.81
N TYR A 222 1.66 0.51 -32.96
CA TYR A 222 2.13 -0.63 -32.17
C TYR A 222 1.02 -1.23 -31.29
N LEU A 223 0.30 -0.39 -30.55
CA LEU A 223 -0.81 -0.85 -29.70
C LEU A 223 -1.98 -1.37 -30.53
N SER A 224 -2.19 -0.87 -31.75
CA SER A 224 -3.22 -1.36 -32.66
C SER A 224 -2.99 -2.81 -33.09
N LEU A 225 -1.75 -3.30 -32.98
CA LEU A 225 -1.40 -4.71 -33.25
C LEU A 225 -1.81 -5.64 -32.11
N GLY A 226 -2.41 -5.14 -31.02
CA GLY A 226 -3.14 -5.95 -30.04
C GLY A 226 -2.28 -6.95 -29.26
N GLY A 227 -0.97 -6.72 -29.14
CA GLY A 227 -0.07 -7.63 -28.43
C GLY A 227 0.40 -8.84 -29.25
N GLN A 228 0.27 -8.81 -30.59
CA GLN A 228 0.82 -9.85 -31.49
C GLN A 228 2.32 -10.14 -31.30
N PHE A 229 3.06 -9.30 -30.56
CA PHE A 229 4.48 -9.45 -30.26
C PHE A 229 4.78 -9.73 -28.77
N SER A 230 3.79 -10.20 -28.01
CA SER A 230 3.93 -10.52 -26.58
C SER A 230 4.05 -12.01 -26.28
N GLU A 231 4.25 -12.84 -27.31
CA GLU A 231 4.65 -14.26 -27.21
C GLU A 231 6.17 -14.43 -27.30
#